data_AF-A0A6N9JKJ0-F1
#
_entry.id   AF-A0A6N9JKJ0-F1
#
_cell.length_a   1.000
_cell.length_b   1.000
_cell.length_c   1.000
_cell.angle_alpha   90.00
_cell.angle_beta   90.00
_cell.angle_gamma   90.00
#
_symmetry.space_group_name_H-M   'P 1'
#
loop_
_entity.id
_entity.type
_entity.pdbx_description
1 polymer ?
#
loop_
_entity_poly.entity_id
_entity_poly.type
_entity_poly.pdbx_seq_one_letter_code
_entity_poly.pdbx_strand_id
1 'polypeptide(L)'
;MQPCRKRSKNLEAAKDAASPEKIARFNDDIARFQEYREKMVAQAAEERELLPTMQADVDAAQAKYDGAINRVSELQAKLDKKLEVLKALEALGDEKLVEITKQDIRQLRSEIVTAKAQVGHCETELREFQLRLRNQERRVNNCERAVEKYKGHIDQFTAWRDALLDNLKKAQTAYDDACKAYEEAKAAADKATSPEITKPTETTPPSGSTQPAEATPPVASPATGKDALPSSTKQANSSSGKQADTTAGKLANTGDTAPSAIALAGIAAAGLGITAAATRRLKNSK
;
A
#
# COMPACT_ATOMS: atom_id res chain seq x y z
N MET A 1 -12.02 14.86 47.00
CA MET A 1 -10.59 15.16 46.71
C MET A 1 -9.81 14.00 46.05
N GLN A 2 -9.97 12.73 46.45
CA GLN A 2 -9.25 11.59 45.82
C GLN A 2 -9.44 11.42 44.30
N PRO A 3 -10.64 11.61 43.70
CA PRO A 3 -10.86 11.42 42.26
C PRO A 3 -10.05 12.39 41.39
N CYS A 4 -10.06 13.69 41.71
CA CYS A 4 -9.29 14.72 41.00
C CYS A 4 -7.78 14.47 41.12
N ARG A 5 -7.29 14.03 42.29
CA ARG A 5 -5.86 13.77 42.50
C ARG A 5 -5.36 12.61 41.64
N LYS A 6 -6.15 11.55 41.47
CA LYS A 6 -5.79 10.41 40.60
C LYS A 6 -5.78 10.82 39.12
N ARG A 7 -6.77 11.59 38.68
CA ARG A 7 -6.83 12.11 37.29
C ARG A 7 -5.72 13.10 36.98
N SER A 8 -5.33 13.95 37.95
CA SER A 8 -4.19 14.87 37.83
C SER A 8 -2.88 14.13 37.55
N LYS A 9 -2.59 13.04 38.27
CA LYS A 9 -1.39 12.22 38.01
C LYS A 9 -1.39 11.60 36.61
N ASN A 10 -2.55 11.13 36.14
CA ASN A 10 -2.68 10.57 34.80
C ASN A 10 -2.50 11.64 33.71
N LEU A 11 -3.02 12.85 33.93
CA LEU A 11 -2.82 13.99 33.04
C LEU A 11 -1.34 14.38 32.98
N GLU A 12 -0.65 14.43 34.10
CA GLU A 12 0.78 14.76 34.13
C GLU A 12 1.61 13.72 33.36
N ALA A 13 1.35 12.43 33.58
CA ALA A 13 1.98 11.37 32.81
C ALA A 13 1.71 11.47 31.31
N ALA A 14 0.49 11.89 30.92
CA ALA A 14 0.15 12.10 29.51
C ALA A 14 0.85 13.33 28.92
N LYS A 15 1.02 14.42 29.69
CA LYS A 15 1.79 15.61 29.29
C LYS A 15 3.27 15.29 29.10
N ASP A 16 3.85 14.52 30.00
CA ASP A 16 5.24 14.05 29.86
C ASP A 16 5.42 13.12 28.66
N ALA A 17 4.44 12.25 28.40
CA ALA A 17 4.45 11.36 27.25
C ALA A 17 4.34 12.12 25.92
N ALA A 18 3.45 13.11 25.86
CA ALA A 18 3.19 13.97 24.70
C ALA A 18 3.86 15.35 24.84
N SER A 19 5.06 15.40 25.42
CA SER A 19 5.74 16.68 25.67
C SER A 19 5.96 17.44 24.35
N PRO A 20 5.94 18.78 24.37
CA PRO A 20 6.16 19.59 23.17
C PRO A 20 7.43 19.20 22.42
N GLU A 21 8.50 18.86 23.13
CA GLU A 21 9.79 18.46 22.56
C GLU A 21 9.69 17.10 21.84
N LYS A 22 8.95 16.13 22.38
CA LYS A 22 8.75 14.82 21.74
C LYS A 22 7.90 14.96 20.48
N ILE A 23 6.83 15.76 20.54
CA ILE A 23 5.97 16.03 19.39
C ILE A 23 6.75 16.78 18.31
N ALA A 24 7.57 17.77 18.68
CA ALA A 24 8.45 18.48 17.75
C ALA A 24 9.43 17.52 17.05
N ARG A 25 10.07 16.62 17.80
CA ARG A 25 10.96 15.60 17.20
C ARG A 25 10.24 14.71 16.18
N PHE A 26 9.01 14.28 16.48
CA PHE A 26 8.23 13.52 15.50
C PHE A 26 7.91 14.32 14.24
N ASN A 27 7.56 15.59 14.38
CA ASN A 27 7.30 16.47 13.24
C ASN A 27 8.58 16.67 12.40
N ASP A 28 9.73 16.87 13.04
CA ASP A 28 11.03 17.01 12.36
C ASP A 28 11.38 15.73 11.59
N ASP A 29 11.18 14.55 12.19
CA ASP A 29 11.43 13.28 11.52
C ASP A 29 10.48 13.04 10.34
N ILE A 30 9.18 13.35 10.51
CA ILE A 30 8.19 13.28 9.42
C ILE A 30 8.63 14.19 8.26
N ALA A 31 9.00 15.44 8.54
CA ALA A 31 9.45 16.39 7.52
C ALA A 31 10.73 15.89 6.81
N ARG A 32 11.69 15.37 7.56
CA ARG A 32 12.93 14.79 7.01
C ARG A 32 12.65 13.61 6.08
N PHE A 33 11.74 12.70 6.47
CA PHE A 33 11.37 11.57 5.62
C PHE A 33 10.56 12.00 4.40
N GLN A 34 9.75 13.07 4.49
CA GLN A 34 9.09 13.67 3.34
C GLN A 34 10.11 14.21 2.34
N GLU A 35 11.12 14.95 2.80
CA GLU A 35 12.20 15.45 1.95
C GLU A 35 12.95 14.29 1.25
N TYR A 36 13.31 13.24 1.98
CA TYR A 36 13.95 12.07 1.37
C TYR A 36 13.04 11.35 0.37
N ARG A 37 11.75 11.24 0.66
CA ARG A 37 10.78 10.66 -0.25
C ARG A 37 10.72 11.45 -1.56
N GLU A 38 10.63 12.77 -1.48
CA GLU A 38 10.59 13.66 -2.65
C GLU A 38 11.87 13.57 -3.48
N LYS A 39 13.04 13.55 -2.84
CA LYS A 39 14.32 13.32 -3.52
C LYS A 39 14.35 11.99 -4.27
N MET A 40 13.84 10.92 -3.66
CA MET A 40 13.78 9.60 -4.33
C MET A 40 12.75 9.58 -5.47
N VAL A 41 11.64 10.31 -5.36
CA VAL A 41 10.66 10.47 -6.46
C VAL A 41 11.30 11.19 -7.65
N ALA A 42 12.00 12.30 -7.40
CA ALA A 42 12.70 13.05 -8.44
C ALA A 42 13.78 12.19 -9.10
N GLN A 43 14.61 11.51 -8.29
CA GLN A 43 15.64 10.61 -8.81
C GLN A 43 15.04 9.45 -9.63
N ALA A 44 13.93 8.84 -9.19
CA ALA A 44 13.26 7.80 -9.96
C ALA A 44 12.80 8.32 -11.33
N ALA A 45 12.31 9.56 -11.40
CA ALA A 45 11.90 10.19 -12.65
C ALA A 45 13.11 10.42 -13.59
N GLU A 46 14.19 11.03 -13.10
CA GLU A 46 15.43 11.25 -13.88
C GLU A 46 16.00 9.93 -14.42
N GLU A 47 16.07 8.90 -13.59
CA GLU A 47 16.59 7.59 -13.99
C GLU A 47 15.67 6.90 -15.02
N ARG A 48 14.36 7.15 -14.95
CA ARG A 48 13.36 6.61 -15.88
C ARG A 48 13.41 7.29 -17.24
N GLU A 49 13.74 8.58 -17.30
CA GLU A 49 13.88 9.34 -18.56
C GLU A 49 14.96 8.75 -19.49
N LEU A 50 15.94 8.03 -18.95
CA LEU A 50 16.99 7.37 -19.73
C LEU A 50 16.53 6.07 -20.40
N LEU A 51 15.49 5.41 -19.87
CA LEU A 51 15.07 4.08 -20.33
C LEU A 51 14.67 4.04 -21.82
N PRO A 52 13.91 5.00 -22.38
CA PRO A 52 13.54 4.97 -23.79
C PRO A 52 14.75 4.97 -24.74
N THR A 53 15.76 5.80 -24.44
CA THR A 53 16.99 5.86 -25.24
C THR A 53 17.77 4.55 -25.16
N MET A 54 17.90 3.98 -23.95
CA MET A 54 18.59 2.70 -23.76
C MET A 54 17.83 1.53 -24.41
N GLN A 55 16.51 1.58 -24.45
CA GLN A 55 15.70 0.61 -25.18
C GLN A 55 15.92 0.75 -26.70
N ALA A 56 15.97 1.97 -27.22
CA ALA A 56 16.29 2.20 -28.63
C ALA A 56 17.69 1.66 -29.01
N ASP A 57 18.68 1.76 -28.11
CA ASP A 57 20.00 1.16 -28.32
C ASP A 57 19.92 -0.37 -28.38
N VAL A 58 19.12 -1.01 -27.51
CA VAL A 58 18.86 -2.46 -27.56
C VAL A 58 18.20 -2.84 -28.87
N ASP A 59 17.18 -2.11 -29.30
CA ASP A 59 16.44 -2.39 -30.54
C ASP A 59 17.35 -2.22 -31.78
N ALA A 60 18.20 -1.19 -31.78
CA ALA A 60 19.19 -0.97 -32.83
C ALA A 60 20.25 -2.08 -32.87
N ALA A 61 20.75 -2.52 -31.71
CA ALA A 61 21.69 -3.64 -31.63
C ALA A 61 21.05 -4.96 -32.05
N GLN A 62 19.77 -5.17 -31.71
CA GLN A 62 18.99 -6.33 -32.15
C GLN A 62 18.86 -6.35 -33.67
N ALA A 63 18.51 -5.23 -34.29
CA ALA A 63 18.41 -5.13 -35.75
C ALA A 63 19.76 -5.43 -36.46
N LYS A 64 20.89 -4.97 -35.90
CA LYS A 64 22.23 -5.32 -36.40
C LYS A 64 22.52 -6.82 -36.28
N TYR A 65 22.15 -7.43 -35.16
CA TYR A 65 22.33 -8.87 -34.92
C TYR A 65 21.51 -9.70 -35.92
N ASP A 66 20.23 -9.37 -36.09
CA ASP A 66 19.34 -10.04 -37.04
C ASP A 66 19.82 -9.86 -38.48
N GLY A 67 20.27 -8.65 -38.83
CA GLY A 67 20.90 -8.37 -40.13
C GLY A 67 22.15 -9.21 -40.38
N ALA A 68 23.00 -9.39 -39.38
CA ALA A 68 24.19 -10.23 -39.48
C ALA A 68 23.83 -11.72 -39.69
N ILE A 69 22.81 -12.21 -38.98
CA ILE A 69 22.28 -13.59 -39.19
C ILE A 69 21.75 -13.75 -40.61
N ASN A 70 20.95 -12.78 -41.08
CA ASN A 70 20.39 -12.82 -42.43
C ASN A 70 21.50 -12.87 -43.49
N ARG A 71 22.58 -12.09 -43.31
CA ARG A 71 23.75 -12.11 -44.21
C ARG A 71 24.43 -13.49 -44.25
N VAL A 72 24.56 -14.17 -43.11
CA VAL A 72 25.09 -15.55 -43.07
C VAL A 72 24.18 -16.49 -43.84
N SER A 73 22.86 -16.42 -43.63
CA SER A 73 21.87 -17.25 -44.33
C SER A 73 21.90 -17.04 -45.85
N GLU A 74 21.98 -15.78 -46.31
CA GLU A 74 22.10 -15.45 -47.73
C GLU A 74 23.38 -16.01 -48.35
N LEU A 75 24.52 -15.88 -47.66
CA LEU A 75 25.79 -16.42 -48.12
C LEU A 75 25.76 -17.95 -48.19
N GLN A 76 25.13 -18.59 -47.20
CA GLN A 76 24.96 -20.04 -47.19
C GLN A 76 24.11 -20.50 -48.39
N ALA A 77 23.00 -19.82 -48.67
CA ALA A 77 22.18 -20.13 -49.84
C ALA A 77 22.94 -19.92 -51.18
N LYS A 78 23.81 -18.91 -51.26
CA LYS A 78 24.69 -18.71 -52.43
C LYS A 78 25.71 -19.84 -52.57
N LEU A 79 26.31 -20.27 -51.46
CA LEU A 79 27.25 -21.39 -51.42
C LEU A 79 26.58 -22.69 -51.89
N ASP A 80 25.38 -22.99 -51.40
CA ASP A 80 24.65 -24.20 -51.78
C ASP A 80 24.33 -24.22 -53.28
N LYS A 81 23.89 -23.09 -53.86
CA LYS A 81 23.69 -22.96 -55.31
C LYS A 81 24.97 -23.18 -56.11
N LYS A 82 26.11 -22.63 -55.66
CA LYS A 82 27.40 -22.80 -56.34
C LYS A 82 27.89 -24.25 -56.28
N LEU A 83 27.60 -24.96 -55.20
CA LEU A 83 27.90 -26.39 -55.09
C LEU A 83 27.09 -27.22 -56.09
N GLU A 84 25.82 -26.89 -56.33
CA GLU A 84 25.01 -27.55 -57.37
C GLU A 84 25.54 -27.25 -58.79
N VAL A 85 25.95 -26.01 -59.05
CA VAL A 85 26.58 -25.64 -60.33
C VAL A 85 27.89 -26.41 -60.55
N LEU A 86 28.72 -26.55 -59.51
CA LEU A 86 29.97 -27.31 -59.59
C LEU A 86 29.70 -28.76 -60.01
N LYS A 87 28.73 -29.44 -59.38
CA LYS A 87 28.34 -30.82 -59.74
C LYS A 87 27.92 -30.93 -61.21
N ALA A 88 27.15 -29.97 -61.71
CA ALA A 88 26.70 -29.96 -63.10
C ALA A 88 27.88 -29.76 -64.08
N LEU A 89 28.83 -28.89 -63.77
CA LEU A 89 30.03 -28.67 -64.58
C LEU A 89 30.96 -29.88 -64.58
N GLU A 90 31.12 -30.54 -63.44
CA GLU A 90 31.89 -31.80 -63.33
C GLU A 90 31.28 -32.90 -64.20
N ALA A 91 29.94 -33.00 -64.27
CA ALA A 91 29.26 -33.95 -65.15
C ALA A 91 29.43 -33.62 -66.66
N LEU A 92 29.61 -32.36 -67.00
CA LEU A 92 29.86 -31.90 -68.37
C LEU A 92 31.33 -32.00 -68.80
N GLY A 93 32.26 -32.14 -67.85
CA GLY A 93 33.70 -32.27 -68.11
C GLY A 93 34.42 -30.97 -68.50
N ASP A 94 33.85 -29.80 -68.19
CA ASP A 94 34.51 -28.51 -68.42
C ASP A 94 35.47 -28.17 -67.26
N GLU A 95 36.69 -28.73 -67.35
CA GLU A 95 37.70 -28.63 -66.29
C GLU A 95 38.07 -27.17 -65.94
N LYS A 96 38.02 -26.27 -66.92
CA LYS A 96 38.34 -24.86 -66.69
C LYS A 96 37.27 -24.18 -65.85
N LEU A 97 35.99 -24.39 -66.15
CA LEU A 97 34.89 -23.84 -65.37
C LEU A 97 34.77 -24.49 -63.98
N VAL A 98 35.13 -25.76 -63.85
CA VAL A 98 35.20 -26.48 -62.57
C VAL A 98 36.20 -25.79 -61.63
N GLU A 99 37.43 -25.54 -62.06
CA GLU A 99 38.45 -24.92 -61.20
C GLU A 99 38.09 -23.48 -60.79
N ILE A 100 37.52 -22.69 -61.72
CA ILE A 100 36.99 -21.34 -61.40
C ILE A 100 35.91 -21.44 -60.32
N THR A 101 34.96 -22.37 -60.47
CA THR A 101 33.86 -22.54 -59.51
C THR A 101 34.35 -23.01 -58.14
N LYS A 102 35.36 -23.88 -58.08
CA LYS A 102 36.00 -24.27 -56.81
C LYS A 102 36.66 -23.07 -56.12
N GLN A 103 37.28 -22.17 -56.87
CA GLN A 103 37.84 -20.94 -56.31
C GLN A 103 36.75 -20.02 -55.75
N ASP A 104 35.65 -19.82 -56.48
CA ASP A 104 34.48 -19.06 -55.98
C ASP A 104 33.92 -19.65 -54.69
N ILE A 105 33.80 -20.98 -54.61
CA ILE A 105 33.32 -21.68 -53.40
C ILE A 105 34.25 -21.45 -52.21
N ARG A 106 35.58 -21.48 -52.42
CA ARG A 106 36.56 -21.17 -51.36
C ARG A 106 36.39 -19.73 -50.87
N GLN A 107 36.18 -18.79 -51.79
CA GLN A 107 35.94 -17.38 -51.44
C GLN A 107 34.64 -17.22 -50.63
N LEU A 108 33.53 -17.82 -51.07
CA LEU A 108 32.26 -17.78 -50.34
C LEU A 108 32.36 -18.39 -48.94
N ARG A 109 33.09 -19.50 -48.78
CA ARG A 109 33.32 -20.11 -47.46
C ARG A 109 34.08 -19.16 -46.53
N SER A 110 35.07 -18.43 -47.05
CA SER A 110 35.80 -17.40 -46.29
C SER A 110 34.85 -16.27 -45.86
N GLU A 111 34.04 -15.75 -46.78
CA GLU A 111 33.05 -14.70 -46.47
C GLU A 111 32.03 -15.14 -45.39
N ILE A 112 31.60 -16.40 -45.43
CA ILE A 112 30.69 -16.97 -44.40
C ILE A 112 31.37 -16.98 -43.03
N VAL A 113 32.66 -17.35 -42.95
CA VAL A 113 33.41 -17.33 -41.69
C VAL A 113 33.47 -15.91 -41.13
N THR A 114 33.79 -14.92 -41.96
CA THR A 114 33.80 -13.51 -41.57
C THR A 114 32.41 -13.03 -41.13
N ALA A 115 31.35 -13.37 -41.87
CA ALA A 115 29.98 -13.00 -41.51
C ALA A 115 29.54 -13.63 -40.18
N LYS A 116 29.92 -14.88 -39.91
CA LYS A 116 29.66 -15.54 -38.61
C LYS A 116 30.42 -14.87 -37.47
N ALA A 117 31.65 -14.41 -37.69
CA ALA A 117 32.37 -13.62 -36.69
C ALA A 117 31.64 -12.31 -36.37
N GLN A 118 31.06 -11.65 -37.38
CA GLN A 118 30.25 -10.46 -37.19
C GLN A 118 28.99 -10.73 -36.36
N VAL A 119 28.33 -11.89 -36.53
CA VAL A 119 27.18 -12.30 -35.69
C VAL A 119 27.60 -12.34 -34.21
N GLY A 120 28.73 -12.98 -33.89
CA GLY A 120 29.23 -13.05 -32.51
C GLY A 120 29.59 -11.68 -31.92
N HIS A 121 30.08 -10.76 -32.75
CA HIS A 121 30.32 -9.38 -32.35
C HIS A 121 29.01 -8.65 -32.02
N CYS A 122 28.02 -8.69 -32.92
CA CYS A 122 26.70 -8.08 -32.70
C CYS A 122 25.99 -8.70 -31.48
N GLU A 123 26.13 -10.01 -31.25
CA GLU A 123 25.55 -10.68 -30.09
C GLU A 123 26.12 -10.14 -28.77
N THR A 124 27.43 -9.88 -28.75
CA THR A 124 28.11 -9.35 -27.58
C THR A 124 27.71 -7.91 -27.32
N GLU A 125 27.66 -7.08 -28.36
CA GLU A 125 27.16 -5.69 -28.28
C GLU A 125 25.71 -5.63 -27.76
N LEU A 126 24.83 -6.48 -28.29
CA LEU A 126 23.43 -6.60 -27.83
C LEU A 126 23.34 -6.97 -26.34
N ARG A 127 24.13 -7.96 -25.89
CA ARG A 127 24.17 -8.36 -24.48
C ARG A 127 24.59 -7.20 -23.56
N GLU A 128 25.54 -6.38 -23.99
CA GLU A 128 25.99 -5.22 -23.22
C GLU A 128 24.89 -4.17 -23.08
N PHE A 129 24.20 -3.84 -24.17
CA PHE A 129 23.07 -2.90 -24.11
C PHE A 129 21.93 -3.41 -23.23
N GLN A 130 21.58 -4.70 -23.35
CA GLN A 130 20.57 -5.32 -22.47
C GLN A 130 20.98 -5.29 -21.00
N LEU A 131 22.27 -5.50 -20.69
CA LEU A 131 22.77 -5.41 -19.32
C LEU A 131 22.67 -3.97 -18.78
N ARG A 132 23.04 -2.98 -19.59
CA ARG A 132 22.93 -1.56 -19.23
C ARG A 132 21.47 -1.18 -18.95
N LEU A 133 20.54 -1.56 -19.81
CA LEU A 133 19.11 -1.34 -19.62
C LEU A 133 18.61 -1.97 -18.31
N ARG A 134 18.90 -3.25 -18.07
CA ARG A 134 18.50 -3.93 -16.82
C ARG A 134 19.06 -3.28 -15.56
N ASN A 135 20.30 -2.78 -15.62
CA ASN A 135 20.90 -2.07 -14.50
C ASN A 135 20.21 -0.72 -14.27
N GLN A 136 19.81 -0.03 -15.33
CA GLN A 136 19.06 1.22 -15.24
C GLN A 136 17.66 1.01 -14.65
N GLU A 137 16.93 -0.01 -15.11
CA GLU A 137 15.64 -0.41 -14.54
C GLU A 137 15.73 -0.72 -13.04
N ARG A 138 16.82 -1.39 -12.62
CA ARG A 138 17.08 -1.64 -11.19
C ARG A 138 17.30 -0.34 -10.40
N ARG A 139 17.95 0.68 -10.97
CA ARG A 139 18.13 1.98 -10.31
C ARG A 139 16.78 2.67 -10.08
N VAL A 140 15.92 2.68 -11.11
CA VAL A 140 14.54 3.20 -11.00
C VAL A 140 13.78 2.47 -9.90
N ASN A 141 13.76 1.13 -9.94
CA ASN A 141 13.05 0.32 -8.95
C ASN A 141 13.60 0.51 -7.52
N ASN A 142 14.91 0.66 -7.37
CA ASN A 142 15.50 0.95 -6.05
C ASN A 142 15.03 2.30 -5.50
N CYS A 143 14.92 3.33 -6.34
CA CYS A 143 14.39 4.63 -5.95
C CYS A 143 12.91 4.52 -5.57
N GLU A 144 12.08 3.87 -6.39
CA GLU A 144 10.66 3.64 -6.12
C GLU A 144 10.44 2.85 -4.81
N ARG A 145 11.27 1.84 -4.54
CA ARG A 145 11.25 1.11 -3.27
C ARG A 145 11.64 1.99 -2.08
N ALA A 146 12.59 2.91 -2.26
CA ALA A 146 12.94 3.88 -1.23
C ALA A 146 11.79 4.87 -0.95
N VAL A 147 11.06 5.30 -1.99
CA VAL A 147 9.85 6.14 -1.85
C VAL A 147 8.82 5.47 -0.94
N GLU A 148 8.50 4.20 -1.18
CA GLU A 148 7.55 3.45 -0.35
C GLU A 148 8.08 3.20 1.06
N LYS A 149 9.39 2.96 1.21
CA LYS A 149 10.01 2.85 2.53
C LYS A 149 9.83 4.13 3.35
N TYR A 150 10.14 5.29 2.78
CA TYR A 150 10.00 6.57 3.48
C TYR A 150 8.55 6.91 3.76
N LYS A 151 7.61 6.57 2.86
CA LYS A 151 6.18 6.66 3.14
C LYS A 151 5.79 5.85 4.38
N GLY A 152 6.24 4.60 4.48
CA GLY A 152 5.98 3.77 5.65
C GLY A 152 6.52 4.38 6.96
N HIS A 153 7.69 5.01 6.92
CA HIS A 153 8.21 5.76 8.06
C HIS A 153 7.34 6.97 8.42
N ILE A 154 6.94 7.77 7.43
CA ILE A 154 6.05 8.93 7.63
C ILE A 154 4.74 8.50 8.30
N ASP A 155 4.10 7.45 7.77
CA ASP A 155 2.84 6.92 8.30
C ASP A 155 3.00 6.43 9.76
N GLN A 156 4.08 5.72 10.04
CA GLN A 156 4.40 5.23 11.39
C GLN A 156 4.59 6.37 12.39
N PHE A 157 5.42 7.36 12.06
CA PHE A 157 5.70 8.49 12.95
C PHE A 157 4.46 9.39 13.14
N THR A 158 3.67 9.56 12.09
CA THR A 158 2.38 10.26 12.15
C THR A 158 1.43 9.56 13.12
N ALA A 159 1.28 8.23 13.00
CA ALA A 159 0.41 7.45 13.87
C ALA A 159 0.84 7.51 15.34
N TRP A 160 2.14 7.45 15.63
CA TRP A 160 2.66 7.59 16.99
C TRP A 160 2.42 8.96 17.58
N ARG A 161 2.69 10.03 16.82
CA ARG A 161 2.41 11.40 17.24
C ARG A 161 0.93 11.59 17.56
N ASP A 162 0.06 11.15 16.65
CA ASP A 162 -1.38 11.35 16.79
C ASP A 162 -1.95 10.54 17.96
N ALA A 163 -1.44 9.32 18.21
CA ALA A 163 -1.80 8.53 19.38
C ALA A 163 -1.40 9.20 20.70
N LEU A 164 -0.23 9.85 20.76
CA LEU A 164 0.19 10.60 21.95
C LEU A 164 -0.71 11.83 22.19
N LEU A 165 -1.01 12.58 21.13
CA LEU A 165 -1.90 13.73 21.22
C LEU A 165 -3.34 13.35 21.62
N ASP A 166 -3.85 12.25 21.08
CA ASP A 166 -5.16 11.72 21.45
C ASP A 166 -5.21 11.27 22.92
N ASN A 167 -4.17 10.57 23.39
CA ASN A 167 -4.06 10.18 24.80
C ASN A 167 -3.98 11.40 25.73
N LEU A 168 -3.23 12.43 25.36
CA LEU A 168 -3.17 13.69 26.10
C LEU A 168 -4.55 14.36 26.17
N LYS A 169 -5.25 14.44 25.04
CA LYS A 169 -6.61 15.00 24.97
C LYS A 169 -7.58 14.24 25.88
N LYS A 170 -7.58 12.90 25.81
CA LYS A 170 -8.41 12.05 26.68
C LYS A 170 -8.10 12.24 28.16
N ALA A 171 -6.83 12.37 28.52
CA ALA A 171 -6.43 12.60 29.91
C ALA A 171 -6.88 13.98 30.42
N GLN A 172 -6.79 15.01 29.56
CA GLN A 172 -7.25 16.36 29.87
C GLN A 172 -8.77 16.38 30.11
N THR A 173 -9.56 15.82 29.19
CA THR A 173 -11.01 15.70 29.35
C THR A 173 -11.39 14.97 30.64
N ALA A 174 -10.74 13.84 30.93
CA ALA A 174 -11.02 13.07 32.14
C ALA A 174 -10.63 13.80 33.44
N TYR A 175 -9.67 14.72 33.39
CA TYR A 175 -9.32 15.59 34.52
C TYR A 175 -10.37 16.69 34.70
N ASP A 176 -10.73 17.38 33.62
CA ASP A 176 -11.71 18.47 33.63
C ASP A 176 -13.08 17.97 34.11
N ASP A 177 -13.54 16.82 33.62
CA ASP A 177 -14.80 16.18 34.05
C ASP A 177 -14.77 15.82 35.54
N ALA A 178 -13.64 15.30 36.04
CA ALA A 178 -13.50 14.93 37.45
C ALA A 178 -13.46 16.15 38.37
N CYS A 179 -12.81 17.24 37.95
CA CYS A 179 -12.81 18.50 38.67
C CYS A 179 -14.20 19.13 38.71
N LYS A 180 -14.91 19.15 37.58
CA LYS A 180 -16.29 19.63 37.52
C LYS A 180 -17.21 18.86 38.47
N ALA A 181 -17.18 17.53 38.44
CA ALA A 181 -17.99 16.69 39.32
C ALA A 181 -17.65 16.91 40.82
N TYR A 182 -16.39 17.19 41.14
CA TYR A 182 -15.99 17.49 42.51
C TYR A 182 -16.53 18.84 43.00
N GLU A 183 -16.47 19.87 42.17
CA GLU A 183 -17.04 21.19 42.51
C GLU A 183 -18.57 21.14 42.62
N GLU A 184 -19.25 20.40 41.74
CA GLU A 184 -20.70 20.17 41.83
C GLU A 184 -21.08 19.44 43.13
N ALA A 185 -20.33 18.40 43.51
CA ALA A 185 -20.57 17.67 44.76
C ALA A 185 -20.29 18.55 46.00
N LYS A 186 -19.30 19.43 45.94
CA LYS A 186 -19.00 20.38 47.01
C LYS A 186 -20.11 21.40 47.17
N ALA A 187 -20.58 22.00 46.08
CA ALA A 187 -21.70 22.95 46.11
C ALA A 187 -23.00 22.31 46.65
N ALA A 188 -23.26 21.04 46.31
CA ALA A 188 -24.40 20.30 46.86
C ALA A 188 -24.27 20.06 48.38
N ALA A 189 -23.07 19.74 48.86
CA ALA A 189 -22.80 19.56 50.29
C ALA A 189 -22.94 20.89 51.07
N ASP A 190 -22.42 22.00 50.53
CA ASP A 190 -22.54 23.32 51.14
C ASP A 190 -24.01 23.78 51.23
N LYS A 191 -24.83 23.44 50.21
CA LYS A 191 -26.28 23.68 50.23
C LYS A 191 -27.00 22.82 51.29
N ALA A 192 -26.60 21.57 51.48
CA ALA A 192 -27.20 20.67 52.47
C ALA A 192 -26.81 21.01 53.92
N THR A 193 -25.72 21.77 54.13
CA THR A 193 -25.21 22.12 55.47
C THR A 193 -25.58 23.55 55.88
N SER A 194 -26.16 24.35 54.97
CA SER A 194 -26.78 25.63 55.34
C SER A 194 -28.04 25.35 56.17
N PRO A 195 -28.16 25.85 57.42
CA PRO A 195 -29.40 25.76 58.16
C PRO A 195 -30.43 26.59 57.40
N GLU A 196 -31.39 25.92 56.79
CA GLU A 196 -32.63 26.56 56.42
C GLU A 196 -33.25 27.04 57.73
N ILE A 197 -33.08 28.33 58.07
CA ILE A 197 -33.90 28.97 59.09
C ILE A 197 -35.29 29.06 58.48
N THR A 198 -36.00 27.93 58.43
CA THR A 198 -37.45 27.94 58.38
C THR A 198 -37.89 28.58 59.68
N LYS A 199 -38.24 29.87 59.57
CA LYS A 199 -39.01 30.60 60.57
C LYS A 199 -40.09 29.67 61.13
N PRO A 200 -40.24 29.52 62.47
CA PRO A 200 -41.31 28.71 63.01
C PRO A 200 -42.64 29.30 62.54
N THR A 201 -43.42 28.52 61.80
CA THR A 201 -44.86 28.79 61.68
C THR A 201 -45.44 28.59 63.07
N GLU A 202 -45.89 29.67 63.66
CA GLU A 202 -46.57 29.72 64.95
C GLU A 202 -47.89 28.94 64.82
N THR A 203 -47.91 27.68 65.27
CA THR A 203 -49.12 26.87 65.34
C THR A 203 -49.70 26.89 66.75
N THR A 204 -50.82 27.58 66.86
CA THR A 204 -51.78 27.65 67.98
C THR A 204 -52.21 26.26 68.48
N PRO A 205 -52.42 26.05 69.81
CA PRO A 205 -52.80 24.75 70.36
C PRO A 205 -54.28 24.40 70.09
N PRO A 206 -54.64 23.10 70.01
CA PRO A 206 -56.00 22.69 69.70
C PRO A 206 -56.88 22.71 70.95
N SER A 207 -58.04 23.36 70.84
CA SER A 207 -59.17 23.18 71.75
C SER A 207 -60.37 22.66 70.95
N GLY A 208 -61.03 21.63 71.50
CA GLY A 208 -62.48 21.44 71.32
C GLY A 208 -62.96 20.54 70.18
N SER A 209 -63.15 19.27 70.52
CA SER A 209 -64.24 18.35 70.14
C SER A 209 -65.37 18.85 69.21
N THR A 210 -65.65 18.13 68.11
CA THR A 210 -66.93 17.41 67.83
C THR A 210 -66.95 16.73 66.44
N GLN A 211 -67.71 15.64 66.33
CA GLN A 211 -67.87 14.64 65.24
C GLN A 211 -69.12 14.96 64.36
N PRO A 212 -69.54 14.19 63.32
CA PRO A 212 -69.00 13.87 61.96
C PRO A 212 -69.99 14.15 60.77
N ALA A 213 -69.62 13.63 59.58
CA ALA A 213 -70.42 13.29 58.37
C ALA A 213 -70.43 14.39 57.27
N GLU A 214 -70.44 14.15 55.94
CA GLU A 214 -70.69 12.99 55.05
C GLU A 214 -70.19 13.35 53.61
N ALA A 215 -69.87 12.35 52.76
CA ALA A 215 -70.10 12.24 51.28
C ALA A 215 -69.80 13.42 50.29
N THR A 216 -69.29 13.34 49.04
CA THR A 216 -68.67 12.38 48.08
C THR A 216 -68.14 13.24 46.85
N PRO A 217 -67.77 12.74 45.64
CA PRO A 217 -66.45 12.87 44.95
C PRO A 217 -66.51 13.75 43.66
N PRO A 218 -65.75 13.57 42.53
CA PRO A 218 -64.48 12.89 42.22
C PRO A 218 -63.46 13.76 41.40
N VAL A 219 -62.35 13.14 40.93
CA VAL A 219 -61.72 13.24 39.58
C VAL A 219 -60.24 13.65 39.50
N ALA A 220 -59.49 12.77 38.80
CA ALA A 220 -58.26 12.92 38.00
C ALA A 220 -56.86 12.97 38.67
N SER A 221 -56.21 11.80 38.71
CA SER A 221 -54.96 11.38 38.02
C SER A 221 -54.01 12.44 37.39
N PRO A 222 -52.74 12.08 37.03
CA PRO A 222 -51.79 11.09 37.60
C PRO A 222 -50.31 11.57 37.61
N ALA A 223 -49.39 10.62 37.90
CA ALA A 223 -47.95 10.53 37.51
C ALA A 223 -46.93 11.28 38.41
N THR A 224 -45.77 10.75 38.79
CA THR A 224 -45.02 9.54 38.39
C THR A 224 -43.92 9.32 39.46
N GLY A 225 -43.77 8.09 39.94
CA GLY A 225 -42.67 7.69 40.82
C GLY A 225 -41.42 7.28 40.04
N LYS A 226 -40.25 7.47 40.65
CA LYS A 226 -38.96 6.96 40.14
C LYS A 226 -38.04 6.65 41.31
N ASP A 227 -37.78 5.36 41.50
CA ASP A 227 -36.69 4.71 42.24
C ASP A 227 -36.88 3.20 41.96
N ALA A 228 -35.90 2.31 41.82
CA ALA A 228 -34.46 2.35 41.75
C ALA A 228 -34.01 1.02 41.08
N LEU A 229 -32.81 0.99 40.51
CA LEU A 229 -32.05 -0.21 40.12
C LEU A 229 -31.70 -1.09 41.36
N PRO A 230 -31.04 -2.28 41.28
CA PRO A 230 -30.34 -2.95 40.16
C PRO A 230 -30.61 -4.47 40.05
N SER A 231 -30.27 -5.19 38.98
CA SER A 231 -28.96 -5.83 38.74
C SER A 231 -29.23 -7.05 37.84
N SER A 232 -28.26 -7.48 37.03
CA SER A 232 -27.79 -8.88 36.95
C SER A 232 -26.94 -9.10 35.70
N THR A 233 -25.70 -9.53 35.93
CA THR A 233 -24.81 -10.20 34.99
C THR A 233 -25.33 -11.60 34.64
N LYS A 234 -25.33 -11.99 33.36
CA LYS A 234 -25.12 -13.39 32.96
C LYS A 234 -24.66 -13.51 31.50
N GLN A 235 -23.53 -14.20 31.37
CA GLN A 235 -22.86 -14.71 30.18
C GLN A 235 -23.66 -15.84 29.52
N ALA A 236 -23.70 -15.91 28.17
CA ALA A 236 -23.43 -17.11 27.34
C ALA A 236 -23.86 -16.95 25.86
N ASN A 237 -22.88 -17.13 24.97
CA ASN A 237 -22.84 -17.86 23.69
C ASN A 237 -24.14 -18.18 22.90
N SER A 238 -24.16 -17.88 21.59
CA SER A 238 -24.09 -18.87 20.49
C SER A 238 -24.59 -18.34 19.13
N SER A 239 -23.78 -18.60 18.09
CA SER A 239 -24.07 -18.96 16.69
C SER A 239 -25.34 -18.44 15.96
N SER A 240 -25.16 -17.92 14.74
CA SER A 240 -25.36 -18.66 13.48
C SER A 240 -25.55 -17.68 12.31
N GLY A 241 -24.90 -17.98 11.19
CA GLY A 241 -25.07 -17.24 9.94
C GLY A 241 -26.40 -17.57 9.27
N LYS A 242 -26.90 -16.63 8.47
CA LYS A 242 -27.82 -16.90 7.36
C LYS A 242 -27.73 -15.82 6.28
N GLN A 243 -27.81 -16.31 5.06
CA GLN A 243 -27.71 -15.69 3.74
C GLN A 243 -28.98 -14.94 3.31
N ALA A 244 -28.83 -14.12 2.26
CA ALA A 244 -29.82 -13.59 1.28
C ALA A 244 -30.81 -12.54 1.81
N ASP A 245 -31.26 -11.49 1.10
CA ASP A 245 -31.54 -11.26 -0.34
C ASP A 245 -31.46 -9.74 -0.68
N THR A 246 -30.87 -9.32 -1.80
CA THR A 246 -31.46 -8.88 -3.10
C THR A 246 -32.47 -7.70 -3.13
N THR A 247 -32.00 -6.61 -3.77
CA THR A 247 -32.62 -5.74 -4.82
C THR A 247 -33.96 -5.01 -4.61
N ALA A 248 -33.91 -3.67 -4.73
CA ALA A 248 -34.65 -2.82 -5.70
C ALA A 248 -35.12 -1.48 -5.08
N GLY A 249 -34.75 -0.35 -5.71
CA GLY A 249 -35.17 0.99 -5.26
C GLY A 249 -34.63 2.12 -6.15
N LYS A 250 -35.04 2.10 -7.41
CA LYS A 250 -34.84 3.10 -8.47
C LYS A 250 -35.28 4.49 -8.03
N LEU A 251 -34.43 5.51 -8.19
CA LEU A 251 -34.84 6.87 -8.60
C LEU A 251 -33.66 7.58 -9.27
N ALA A 252 -33.91 8.03 -10.49
CA ALA A 252 -33.02 8.85 -11.31
C ALA A 252 -32.80 10.21 -10.65
N ASN A 253 -31.66 10.84 -10.92
CA ASN A 253 -31.54 12.25 -11.33
C ASN A 253 -30.15 12.49 -11.92
N THR A 254 -30.18 13.05 -13.13
CA THR A 254 -29.11 13.43 -14.04
C THR A 254 -28.19 14.52 -13.49
N GLY A 255 -26.90 14.43 -13.81
CA GLY A 255 -25.93 15.50 -13.61
C GLY A 255 -24.54 15.08 -14.07
N ASP A 256 -24.22 15.47 -15.30
CA ASP A 256 -22.94 15.33 -16.01
C ASP A 256 -21.67 15.40 -15.13
N THR A 257 -20.78 14.43 -15.32
CA THR A 257 -19.36 14.62 -15.71
C THR A 257 -18.69 13.23 -15.76
N ALA A 258 -18.22 12.82 -16.93
CA ALA A 258 -17.34 11.68 -17.15
C ALA A 258 -16.18 12.13 -18.06
N PRO A 259 -15.12 11.33 -18.30
CA PRO A 259 -14.70 10.09 -17.65
C PRO A 259 -13.19 10.05 -17.31
N SER A 260 -12.74 9.07 -16.52
CA SER A 260 -11.53 8.28 -16.85
C SER A 260 -11.44 7.04 -15.97
N ALA A 261 -11.93 5.94 -16.53
CA ALA A 261 -11.58 4.59 -16.13
C ALA A 261 -10.34 4.16 -16.93
N ILE A 262 -9.25 3.82 -16.23
CA ILE A 262 -8.17 3.03 -16.84
C ILE A 262 -8.51 1.56 -16.58
N ALA A 263 -8.82 0.86 -17.67
CA ALA A 263 -9.05 -0.56 -17.71
C ALA A 263 -7.76 -1.33 -17.31
N LEU A 264 -7.91 -2.26 -16.38
CA LEU A 264 -6.88 -3.22 -16.01
C LEU A 264 -6.87 -4.35 -17.06
N ALA A 265 -5.99 -4.25 -18.05
CA ALA A 265 -5.75 -5.33 -19.01
C ALA A 265 -4.88 -6.41 -18.35
N GLY A 266 -5.45 -7.61 -18.20
CA GLY A 266 -4.74 -8.80 -17.71
C GLY A 266 -3.72 -9.28 -18.73
N ILE A 267 -2.47 -9.41 -18.30
CA ILE A 267 -1.43 -10.10 -19.06
C ILE A 267 -1.42 -11.57 -18.61
N ALA A 268 -1.88 -12.43 -19.51
CA ALA A 268 -1.78 -13.88 -19.39
C ALA A 268 -0.32 -14.31 -19.61
N ALA A 269 0.30 -14.90 -18.59
CA ALA A 269 1.57 -15.60 -18.70
C ALA A 269 1.31 -17.03 -19.23
N ALA A 270 1.49 -17.23 -20.52
CA ALA A 270 1.62 -18.57 -21.11
C ALA A 270 3.07 -19.06 -20.93
N GLY A 271 3.31 -19.81 -19.84
CA GLY A 271 4.56 -20.53 -19.62
C GLY A 271 4.52 -21.91 -20.27
N LEU A 272 5.06 -22.01 -21.50
CA LEU A 272 5.41 -23.29 -22.13
C LEU A 272 6.93 -23.47 -22.00
N GLY A 273 7.36 -24.48 -21.23
CA GLY A 273 8.79 -24.73 -20.99
C GLY A 273 9.02 -26.03 -20.25
N ILE A 274 8.81 -27.15 -20.94
CA ILE A 274 9.24 -28.48 -20.54
C ILE A 274 10.77 -28.51 -20.58
N THR A 275 11.44 -28.77 -19.45
CA THR A 275 12.83 -29.25 -19.45
C THR A 275 12.99 -30.36 -18.41
N ALA A 276 13.37 -31.53 -18.93
CA ALA A 276 13.67 -32.74 -18.19
C ALA A 276 14.88 -32.55 -17.26
N ALA A 277 14.70 -32.85 -15.97
CA ALA A 277 15.79 -32.94 -15.01
C ALA A 277 16.47 -34.31 -15.13
N ALA A 278 17.59 -34.37 -15.86
CA ALA A 278 18.52 -35.49 -15.79
C ALA A 278 19.49 -35.25 -14.61
N THR A 279 19.29 -36.00 -13.52
CA THR A 279 20.14 -36.02 -12.34
C THR A 279 21.52 -36.62 -12.66
N ARG A 280 22.56 -35.78 -12.83
CA ARG A 280 23.96 -36.24 -12.80
C ARG A 280 24.62 -35.82 -11.48
N ARG A 281 24.83 -36.81 -10.61
CA ARG A 281 25.64 -36.74 -9.39
C ARG A 281 27.10 -36.47 -9.75
N LEU A 282 27.65 -35.36 -9.25
CA LEU A 282 29.08 -35.19 -9.01
C LEU A 282 29.33 -35.41 -7.53
N LYS A 283 29.89 -36.57 -7.16
CA LYS A 283 30.41 -36.82 -5.81
C LYS A 283 31.94 -36.89 -5.91
N ASN A 284 32.60 -35.92 -5.29
CA ASN A 284 34.04 -35.87 -5.14
C ASN A 284 34.54 -37.01 -4.24
N SER A 285 35.66 -37.62 -4.65
CA SER A 285 36.45 -38.57 -3.87
C SER A 285 37.31 -37.81 -2.85
N LYS A 286 37.38 -38.34 -1.63
CA LYS A 286 38.65 -38.49 -0.90
C LYS A 286 38.98 -39.98 -0.91
#